data_AF-A0A9N7RA20-F1
#
_entry.id   AF-A0A9N7RA20-F1
#
_cell.length_a   1.000
_cell.length_b   1.000
_cell.length_c   1.000
_cell.angle_alpha   90.00
_cell.angle_beta   90.00
_cell.angle_gamma   90.00
#
_symmetry.space_group_name_H-M   'P 1'
#
loop_
_entity.id
_entity.type
_entity.pdbx_description
1 polymer ?
#
loop_
_entity_poly.entity_id
_entity_poly.type
_entity_poly.pdbx_seq_one_letter_code
_entity_poly.pdbx_strand_id
1 'polypeptide(L)'
;MIQSLTCWLVCVPLLLGTLVLAGTIAYQSRSLSSFLPLHPNAAAPCGGARSPPLRVYMYDLPPRFNVRMLDPSFPDGTPVAPENFPAWRWNDRLLRQHSMEYWLMASLVYDGEDHMPGSTRVAVRVSDPDSADVFFVPFFSSLSFNFYAWNKKEPNGVDEQLQLDLLNILRASTYWKRSGGRDHVIPLHHPNAFKHYRDRVNSSIFIVADFGRILKISRLAKDVVAPYPHMVDSYMNDEPEDAFESRETLLFFRGGTKRKDEGKIRVQLHKILNGTNDVIYEEGHASKESFKASAERMQSSKFCLHPAGDTPSSCRLFDAIVSHCVPVIVSDKIELPFENEMDYSEFSIFFSANEALKPGYMVSELRKISKEKWMKMWLKLKSISHHFEFNYPPTEGDAVNMIWRQVKQKVPSVKLAVHRSTRLKIPDWWRR
;
A
#
# COMPACT_ATOMS: atom_id res chain seq x y z
N MET A 1 -27.67 -71.06 1.03
CA MET A 1 -27.82 -70.42 -0.29
C MET A 1 -28.73 -69.17 -0.21
N ILE A 2 -28.52 -68.28 0.78
CA ILE A 2 -29.28 -67.01 0.93
C ILE A 2 -28.39 -65.84 1.42
N GLN A 3 -27.17 -66.09 1.93
CA GLN A 3 -26.27 -65.02 2.39
C GLN A 3 -25.29 -64.48 1.32
N SER A 4 -25.25 -65.08 0.13
CA SER A 4 -24.34 -64.66 -0.96
C SER A 4 -25.00 -63.79 -2.04
N LEU A 5 -26.33 -63.63 -2.04
CA LEU A 5 -27.03 -62.77 -3.01
C LEU A 5 -27.19 -61.31 -2.55
N THR A 6 -27.18 -61.03 -1.24
CA THR A 6 -27.32 -59.66 -0.72
C THR A 6 -26.05 -58.82 -0.87
N CYS A 7 -24.88 -59.45 -0.96
CA CYS A 7 -23.61 -58.75 -1.18
C CYS A 7 -23.48 -58.22 -2.63
N TRP A 8 -24.09 -58.89 -3.60
CA TRP A 8 -24.07 -58.47 -5.01
C TRP A 8 -25.03 -57.33 -5.32
N LEU A 9 -26.13 -57.19 -4.59
CA LEU A 9 -27.11 -56.11 -4.80
C LEU A 9 -26.68 -54.76 -4.22
N VAL A 10 -25.73 -54.74 -3.27
CA VAL A 10 -25.26 -53.50 -2.64
C VAL A 10 -23.88 -53.07 -3.16
N CYS A 11 -22.98 -54.01 -3.50
CA CYS A 11 -21.62 -53.65 -3.92
C CYS A 11 -21.48 -53.25 -5.40
N VAL A 12 -22.36 -53.75 -6.29
CA VAL A 12 -22.29 -53.43 -7.74
C VAL A 12 -22.73 -51.98 -8.06
N PRO A 13 -23.78 -51.41 -7.44
CA PRO A 13 -24.13 -50.00 -7.65
C PRO A 13 -23.09 -49.03 -7.09
N LEU A 14 -22.40 -49.40 -5.99
CA LEU A 14 -21.35 -48.59 -5.36
C LEU A 14 -20.05 -48.57 -6.17
N LEU A 15 -19.70 -49.66 -6.86
CA LEU A 15 -18.54 -49.72 -7.77
C LEU A 15 -18.80 -49.05 -9.12
N LEU A 16 -20.03 -49.10 -9.65
CA LEU A 16 -20.40 -48.34 -10.85
C LEU A 16 -20.55 -46.84 -10.56
N GLY A 17 -21.02 -46.46 -9.38
CA GLY A 17 -21.07 -45.06 -8.93
C GLY A 17 -19.68 -44.44 -8.78
N THR A 18 -18.68 -45.19 -8.30
CA THR A 18 -17.30 -44.69 -8.19
C THR A 18 -16.56 -44.65 -9.53
N LEU A 19 -16.87 -45.54 -10.47
CA LEU A 19 -16.32 -45.47 -11.84
C LEU A 19 -16.89 -44.31 -12.67
N VAL A 20 -18.13 -43.89 -12.43
CA VAL A 20 -18.70 -42.67 -13.06
C VAL A 20 -18.17 -41.39 -12.42
N LEU A 21 -17.81 -41.41 -11.13
CA LEU A 21 -17.18 -40.28 -10.41
C LEU A 21 -15.66 -40.17 -10.60
N ALA A 22 -14.97 -41.26 -10.91
CA ALA A 22 -13.53 -41.27 -11.15
C ALA A 22 -13.14 -41.14 -12.65
N GLY A 23 -14.10 -41.32 -13.57
CA GLY A 23 -13.84 -41.40 -15.01
C GLY A 23 -14.03 -40.12 -15.84
N THR A 24 -14.41 -38.99 -15.25
CA THR A 24 -14.76 -37.77 -16.02
C THR A 24 -13.98 -36.50 -15.68
N ILE A 25 -12.88 -36.57 -14.93
CA ILE A 25 -12.04 -35.38 -14.68
C ILE A 25 -10.60 -35.63 -15.14
N ALA A 26 -10.47 -35.74 -16.45
CA ALA A 26 -9.25 -35.40 -17.18
C ALA A 26 -9.66 -34.41 -18.28
N TYR A 27 -9.76 -33.12 -17.93
CA TYR A 27 -9.87 -32.06 -18.93
C TYR A 27 -8.66 -31.13 -18.80
N GLN A 28 -7.79 -31.26 -19.79
CA GLN A 28 -6.70 -30.34 -20.05
C GLN A 28 -7.21 -28.90 -20.05
N SER A 29 -6.39 -28.05 -19.42
CA SER A 29 -6.23 -26.64 -19.68
C SER A 29 -6.82 -26.16 -21.01
N ARG A 30 -7.92 -25.41 -20.92
CA ARG A 30 -8.18 -24.29 -21.82
C ARG A 30 -9.03 -23.29 -21.07
N SER A 31 -8.41 -22.13 -20.83
CA SER A 31 -9.03 -20.89 -20.43
C SER A 31 -10.38 -20.72 -21.14
N LEU A 32 -11.46 -20.83 -20.37
CA LEU A 32 -12.79 -20.36 -20.76
C LEU A 32 -13.17 -19.29 -19.75
N SER A 33 -12.47 -18.16 -19.89
CA SER A 33 -13.03 -16.84 -19.65
C SER A 33 -14.37 -16.75 -20.38
N SER A 34 -15.46 -17.00 -19.66
CA SER A 34 -16.80 -16.71 -20.11
C SER A 34 -16.95 -15.20 -20.23
N PHE A 35 -16.60 -14.71 -21.42
CA PHE A 35 -17.20 -13.65 -22.21
C PHE A 35 -18.27 -12.82 -21.46
N LEU A 36 -17.81 -11.84 -20.68
CA LEU A 36 -18.35 -10.50 -20.87
C LEU A 36 -17.50 -9.87 -21.97
N PRO A 37 -18.09 -9.39 -23.08
CA PRO A 37 -17.38 -8.44 -23.90
C PRO A 37 -17.17 -7.20 -23.02
N LEU A 38 -15.97 -7.06 -22.45
CA LEU A 38 -15.37 -5.74 -22.33
C LEU A 38 -15.17 -5.28 -23.78
N HIS A 39 -16.25 -4.80 -24.40
CA HIS A 39 -16.09 -3.84 -25.45
C HIS A 39 -15.28 -2.71 -24.81
N PRO A 40 -14.09 -2.37 -25.34
CA PRO A 40 -13.70 -0.99 -25.27
C PRO A 40 -14.81 -0.30 -26.05
N ASN A 41 -15.79 0.25 -25.35
CA ASN A 41 -16.40 1.44 -25.88
C ASN A 41 -15.21 2.38 -26.03
N ALA A 42 -14.66 2.42 -27.25
CA ALA A 42 -14.34 3.65 -27.90
C ALA A 42 -15.63 4.49 -27.84
N ALA A 43 -15.92 4.99 -26.64
CA ALA A 43 -16.69 6.19 -26.50
C ALA A 43 -15.95 7.15 -27.42
N ALA A 44 -16.67 7.62 -28.44
CA ALA A 44 -16.27 8.81 -29.16
C ALA A 44 -15.72 9.82 -28.13
N PRO A 45 -14.62 10.53 -28.42
CA PRO A 45 -14.06 11.47 -27.47
C PRO A 45 -15.12 12.52 -27.14
N CYS A 46 -15.89 12.29 -26.08
CA CYS A 46 -16.65 13.32 -25.42
C CYS A 46 -15.60 14.35 -25.05
N GLY A 47 -15.70 15.53 -25.68
CA GLY A 47 -14.65 16.55 -25.71
C GLY A 47 -13.97 16.74 -24.36
N GLY A 48 -12.66 17.01 -24.41
CA GLY A 48 -11.70 16.98 -23.30
C GLY A 48 -12.01 17.88 -22.11
N ALA A 49 -13.10 17.60 -21.40
CA ALA A 49 -13.36 18.11 -20.08
C ALA A 49 -12.59 17.22 -19.10
N ARG A 50 -11.54 17.77 -18.48
CA ARG A 50 -10.83 17.14 -17.36
C ARG A 50 -11.85 16.70 -16.30
N SER A 51 -11.71 15.48 -15.78
CA SER A 51 -12.56 14.99 -14.69
C SER A 51 -12.45 15.93 -13.48
N PRO A 52 -13.57 16.34 -12.87
CA PRO A 52 -13.54 17.30 -11.76
C PRO A 52 -12.73 16.77 -10.58
N PRO A 53 -12.12 17.65 -9.76
CA PRO A 53 -11.35 17.23 -8.58
C PRO A 53 -12.22 16.41 -7.61
N LEU A 54 -11.60 15.52 -6.85
CA LEU A 54 -12.26 14.86 -5.72
C LEU A 54 -12.56 15.91 -4.64
N ARG A 55 -13.83 16.10 -4.28
CA ARG A 55 -14.21 17.02 -3.19
C ARG A 55 -14.10 16.32 -1.85
N VAL A 56 -13.23 16.81 -0.99
CA VAL A 56 -12.91 16.18 0.30
C VAL A 56 -13.33 17.11 1.42
N TYR A 57 -14.25 16.66 2.27
CA TYR A 57 -14.48 17.33 3.55
C TYR A 57 -13.51 16.77 4.58
N MET A 58 -12.70 17.63 5.20
CA MET A 58 -11.80 17.22 6.29
C MET A 58 -12.48 17.50 7.63
N TYR A 59 -12.58 16.48 8.49
CA TYR A 59 -13.06 16.66 9.86
C TYR A 59 -12.22 17.70 10.60
N ASP A 60 -12.89 18.61 11.31
CA ASP A 60 -12.25 19.52 12.25
C ASP A 60 -12.00 18.80 13.58
N LEU A 61 -10.92 18.03 13.62
CA LEU A 61 -10.49 17.32 14.82
C LEU A 61 -9.63 18.22 15.70
N PRO A 62 -9.77 18.15 17.04
CA PRO A 62 -8.86 18.85 17.96
C PRO A 62 -7.38 18.58 17.63
N PRO A 63 -6.49 19.58 17.72
CA PRO A 63 -5.07 19.46 17.34
C PRO A 63 -4.30 18.27 17.97
N ARG A 64 -4.75 17.76 19.13
CA ARG A 64 -4.20 16.54 19.78
C ARG A 64 -4.26 15.28 18.90
N PHE A 65 -5.11 15.24 17.88
CA PHE A 65 -5.21 14.13 16.94
C PHE A 65 -4.21 14.24 15.78
N ASN A 66 -3.56 15.39 15.58
CA ASN A 66 -2.67 15.64 14.44
C ASN A 66 -1.49 16.55 14.80
N VAL A 67 -1.61 17.86 14.57
CA VAL A 67 -0.52 18.82 14.59
C VAL A 67 0.13 18.96 15.96
N ARG A 68 -0.54 18.68 17.08
CA ARG A 68 0.11 18.69 18.42
C ARG A 68 1.02 17.49 18.67
N MET A 69 0.86 16.40 17.92
CA MET A 69 1.86 15.31 17.94
C MET A 69 3.16 15.74 17.26
N LEU A 70 3.05 16.73 16.36
CA LEU A 70 4.19 17.34 15.68
C LEU A 70 4.76 18.48 16.54
N ASP A 71 3.93 19.45 16.88
CA ASP A 71 4.33 20.61 17.66
C ASP A 71 3.52 20.67 18.96
N PRO A 72 4.07 20.19 20.09
CA PRO A 72 3.38 20.23 21.37
C PRO A 72 2.98 21.64 21.83
N SER A 73 3.63 22.69 21.29
CA SER A 73 3.33 24.09 21.56
C SER A 73 2.15 24.64 20.78
N PHE A 74 1.64 23.90 19.78
CA PHE A 74 0.48 24.31 19.00
C PHE A 74 -0.73 24.51 19.93
N PRO A 75 -1.39 25.69 19.93
CA PRO A 75 -2.42 26.01 20.91
C PRO A 75 -3.64 25.09 20.82
N ASP A 76 -4.21 24.76 21.97
CA ASP A 76 -5.43 23.97 22.03
C ASP A 76 -6.64 24.80 21.57
N GLY A 77 -7.54 24.21 20.79
CA GLY A 77 -8.73 24.89 20.26
C GLY A 77 -8.50 25.81 19.05
N THR A 78 -7.26 26.00 18.59
CA THR A 78 -6.98 26.74 17.35
C THR A 78 -7.20 25.84 16.12
N PRO A 79 -8.03 26.25 15.15
CA PRO A 79 -8.20 25.52 13.90
C PRO A 79 -6.91 25.45 13.09
N VAL A 80 -6.68 24.33 12.42
CA VAL A 80 -5.52 24.14 11.55
C VAL A 80 -5.77 24.80 10.18
N ALA A 81 -4.87 25.71 9.80
CA ALA A 81 -4.95 26.56 8.62
C ALA A 81 -3.56 26.64 7.92
N PRO A 82 -3.48 27.08 6.66
CA PRO A 82 -2.21 27.15 5.91
C PRO A 82 -1.10 27.89 6.65
N GLU A 83 -1.43 28.99 7.33
CA GLU A 83 -0.48 29.91 7.96
C GLU A 83 0.11 29.36 9.26
N ASN A 84 -0.60 28.43 9.90
CA ASN A 84 -0.19 27.81 11.17
C ASN A 84 0.20 26.33 11.04
N PHE A 85 0.08 25.74 9.85
CA PHE A 85 0.38 24.33 9.65
C PHE A 85 1.88 24.05 9.89
N PRO A 86 2.24 23.19 10.86
CA PRO A 86 3.64 23.00 11.22
C PRO A 86 4.39 22.29 10.09
N ALA A 87 5.52 22.85 9.67
CA ALA A 87 6.40 22.19 8.71
C ALA A 87 6.89 20.83 9.25
N TRP A 88 7.03 19.85 8.36
CA TRP A 88 7.62 18.56 8.71
C TRP A 88 9.09 18.74 9.12
N ARG A 89 9.43 18.42 10.37
CA ARG A 89 10.77 18.65 10.95
C ARG A 89 11.48 17.36 11.41
N TRP A 90 10.81 16.21 11.39
CA TRP A 90 11.43 14.94 11.82
C TRP A 90 12.19 14.24 10.71
N ASN A 91 13.47 14.04 10.99
CA ASN A 91 14.33 13.15 10.22
C ASN A 91 14.46 11.75 10.86
N ASP A 92 13.75 11.49 11.96
CA ASP A 92 13.67 10.15 12.54
C ASP A 92 13.01 9.19 11.54
N ARG A 93 13.60 8.01 11.39
CA ARG A 93 13.17 7.00 10.41
C ARG A 93 11.72 6.58 10.63
N LEU A 94 11.33 6.26 11.86
CA LEU A 94 9.99 5.72 12.13
C LEU A 94 8.92 6.77 11.87
N LEU A 95 9.20 8.02 12.22
CA LEU A 95 8.29 9.14 11.98
C LEU A 95 8.21 9.46 10.48
N ARG A 96 9.34 9.52 9.76
CA ARG A 96 9.37 9.83 8.32
C ARG A 96 8.70 8.74 7.48
N GLN A 97 9.03 7.47 7.68
CA GLN A 97 8.48 6.36 6.88
C GLN A 97 6.95 6.17 7.06
N HIS A 98 6.33 6.80 8.08
CA HIS A 98 4.89 6.76 8.31
C HIS A 98 4.26 8.16 8.38
N SER A 99 4.83 9.12 7.65
CA SER A 99 4.37 10.50 7.56
C SER A 99 3.23 10.74 6.56
N MET A 100 2.72 9.71 5.90
CA MET A 100 1.67 9.82 4.87
C MET A 100 0.43 10.63 5.33
N GLU A 101 0.01 10.43 6.58
CA GLU A 101 -1.07 11.18 7.24
C GLU A 101 -0.86 12.71 7.18
N TYR A 102 0.38 13.15 7.42
CA TYR A 102 0.76 14.55 7.36
C TYR A 102 0.65 15.10 5.93
N TRP A 103 1.20 14.38 4.94
CA TRP A 103 1.21 14.86 3.56
C TRP A 103 -0.20 14.98 2.96
N LEU A 104 -1.10 14.04 3.27
CA LEU A 104 -2.50 14.14 2.87
C LEU A 104 -3.19 15.32 3.53
N MET A 105 -3.00 15.53 4.83
CA MET A 105 -3.57 16.69 5.51
C MET A 105 -3.01 18.00 4.94
N ALA A 106 -1.70 18.08 4.74
CA ALA A 106 -1.02 19.23 4.16
C ALA A 106 -1.61 19.57 2.78
N SER A 107 -1.84 18.58 1.93
CA SER A 107 -2.44 18.78 0.61
C SER A 107 -3.85 19.36 0.63
N LEU A 108 -4.64 19.07 1.68
CA LEU A 108 -5.99 19.61 1.86
C LEU A 108 -5.99 20.98 2.54
N VAL A 109 -4.98 21.26 3.36
CA VAL A 109 -4.79 22.57 3.98
C VAL A 109 -4.25 23.57 2.96
N TYR A 110 -3.42 23.13 2.01
CA TYR A 110 -2.80 23.99 1.00
C TYR A 110 -3.82 24.83 0.20
N ASP A 111 -3.61 26.14 0.18
CA ASP A 111 -4.50 27.16 -0.39
C ASP A 111 -3.91 27.92 -1.60
N GLY A 112 -2.64 27.68 -1.95
CA GLY A 112 -1.96 28.39 -3.04
C GLY A 112 -2.51 28.08 -4.44
N GLU A 113 -2.32 28.98 -5.41
CA GLU A 113 -2.81 28.76 -6.78
C GLU A 113 -2.14 27.56 -7.46
N ASP A 114 -2.85 26.94 -8.42
CA ASP A 114 -2.31 25.82 -9.19
C ASP A 114 -1.01 26.23 -9.90
N HIS A 115 0.09 25.54 -9.61
CA HIS A 115 1.45 25.91 -10.06
C HIS A 115 1.64 26.04 -11.57
N MET A 116 0.68 25.53 -12.37
CA MET A 116 0.72 25.56 -13.82
C MET A 116 -0.65 25.93 -14.39
N PRO A 117 -0.73 26.87 -15.36
CA PRO A 117 -1.96 27.18 -16.07
C PRO A 117 -2.58 25.91 -16.66
N GLY A 118 -3.76 25.55 -16.17
CA GLY A 118 -4.51 24.37 -16.59
C GLY A 118 -4.26 23.09 -15.77
N SER A 119 -3.31 23.05 -14.83
CA SER A 119 -3.26 21.93 -13.87
C SER A 119 -4.51 22.00 -12.97
N THR A 120 -5.22 20.88 -12.80
CA THR A 120 -6.35 20.80 -11.88
C THR A 120 -5.96 19.86 -10.76
N ARG A 121 -6.05 20.33 -9.51
CA ARG A 121 -5.77 19.49 -8.32
C ARG A 121 -6.53 18.17 -8.38
N VAL A 122 -5.91 17.09 -7.94
CA VAL A 122 -6.59 15.78 -7.90
C VAL A 122 -7.68 15.74 -6.84
N ALA A 123 -7.44 16.40 -5.70
CA ALA A 123 -8.39 16.58 -4.62
C ALA A 123 -8.42 18.03 -4.14
N VAL A 124 -9.60 18.49 -3.74
CA VAL A 124 -9.83 19.83 -3.19
C VAL A 124 -10.59 19.73 -1.87
N ARG A 125 -10.17 20.50 -0.87
CA ARG A 125 -10.91 20.61 0.38
C ARG A 125 -12.19 21.42 0.14
N VAL A 126 -13.32 20.93 0.64
CA VAL A 126 -14.58 21.66 0.66
C VAL A 126 -14.97 22.01 2.09
N SER A 127 -15.49 23.22 2.29
CA SER A 127 -15.98 23.69 3.60
C SER A 127 -17.38 23.16 3.92
N ASP A 128 -18.22 22.99 2.90
CA ASP A 128 -19.55 22.41 3.05
C ASP A 128 -19.49 20.87 2.97
N PRO A 129 -19.78 20.15 4.06
CA PRO A 129 -19.78 18.69 4.09
C PRO A 129 -20.83 18.06 3.16
N ASP A 130 -21.92 18.75 2.82
CA ASP A 130 -22.94 18.21 1.90
C ASP A 130 -22.47 18.24 0.43
N SER A 131 -21.48 19.07 0.13
CA SER A 131 -20.81 19.12 -1.18
C SER A 131 -19.71 18.05 -1.36
N ALA A 132 -19.37 17.30 -0.31
CA ALA A 132 -18.24 16.38 -0.31
C ALA A 132 -18.52 15.04 -1.02
N ASP A 133 -17.51 14.51 -1.69
CA ASP A 133 -17.53 13.14 -2.22
C ASP A 133 -17.03 12.11 -1.20
N VAL A 134 -16.10 12.50 -0.32
CA VAL A 134 -15.55 11.70 0.78
C VAL A 134 -15.23 12.56 2.00
N PHE A 135 -15.11 11.92 3.15
CA PHE A 135 -14.79 12.54 4.44
C PHE A 135 -13.41 12.09 4.92
N PHE A 136 -12.44 12.99 4.91
CA PHE A 136 -11.10 12.70 5.43
C PHE A 136 -11.06 12.86 6.95
N VAL A 137 -10.53 11.85 7.64
CA VAL A 137 -10.33 11.84 9.09
C VAL A 137 -8.84 12.10 9.38
N PRO A 138 -8.44 13.33 9.75
CA PRO A 138 -7.04 13.70 9.94
C PRO A 138 -6.52 13.25 11.31
N PHE A 139 -6.64 11.95 11.62
CA PHE A 139 -5.99 11.36 12.79
C PHE A 139 -4.63 10.82 12.40
N PHE A 140 -3.57 11.33 13.02
CA PHE A 140 -2.19 10.88 12.80
C PHE A 140 -1.91 9.59 13.58
N SER A 141 -2.70 8.56 13.28
CA SER A 141 -2.74 7.29 14.00
C SER A 141 -1.40 6.55 13.99
N SER A 142 -0.59 6.74 12.95
CA SER A 142 0.75 6.18 12.84
C SER A 142 1.72 6.87 13.80
N LEU A 143 1.65 8.19 13.92
CA LEU A 143 2.44 8.96 14.89
C LEU A 143 1.97 8.71 16.32
N SER A 144 0.66 8.62 16.55
CA SER A 144 0.08 8.26 17.85
C SER A 144 0.67 6.94 18.35
N PHE A 145 0.69 5.91 17.49
CA PHE A 145 1.31 4.64 17.81
C PHE A 145 2.82 4.77 18.09
N ASN A 146 3.56 5.50 17.25
CA ASN A 146 5.01 5.65 17.40
C ASN A 146 5.39 6.38 18.69
N PHE A 147 4.69 7.46 19.05
CA PHE A 147 4.97 8.24 20.26
C PHE A 147 4.52 7.52 21.52
N TYR A 148 3.30 6.99 21.53
CA TYR A 148 2.65 6.55 22.77
C TYR A 148 2.64 5.02 22.98
N ALA A 149 2.72 4.20 21.92
CA ALA A 149 2.57 2.75 22.05
C ALA A 149 3.85 1.95 21.75
N TRP A 150 4.67 2.38 20.78
CA TRP A 150 5.84 1.61 20.32
C TRP A 150 6.93 1.46 21.38
N ASN A 151 7.28 2.57 22.05
CA ASN A 151 8.39 2.58 23.00
C ASN A 151 8.10 1.86 24.33
N LYS A 152 6.90 1.26 24.52
CA LYS A 152 6.46 0.57 25.75
C LYS A 152 6.68 1.34 27.05
N LYS A 153 6.93 2.66 26.97
CA LYS A 153 7.23 3.54 28.11
C LYS A 153 5.98 4.15 28.75
N GLU A 154 4.80 3.86 28.21
CA GLU A 154 3.53 4.44 28.65
C GLU A 154 2.63 3.38 29.30
N PRO A 155 2.42 3.44 30.63
CA PRO A 155 1.40 2.66 31.35
C PRO A 155 -0.03 3.21 31.15
N ASN A 156 -0.20 4.38 30.51
CA ASN A 156 -1.42 5.20 30.64
C ASN A 156 -2.40 5.12 29.44
N GLY A 157 -2.15 4.28 28.44
CA GLY A 157 -3.14 4.00 27.38
C GLY A 157 -3.51 5.20 26.48
N VAL A 158 -2.65 6.22 26.34
CA VAL A 158 -2.94 7.45 25.57
C VAL A 158 -3.34 7.17 24.11
N ASP A 159 -2.63 6.28 23.42
CA ASP A 159 -2.97 5.84 22.05
C ASP A 159 -4.39 5.23 22.00
N GLU A 160 -4.72 4.37 22.95
CA GLU A 160 -6.04 3.74 23.04
C GLU A 160 -7.14 4.76 23.35
N GLN A 161 -6.88 5.70 24.25
CA GLN A 161 -7.81 6.78 24.58
C GLN A 161 -8.07 7.70 23.38
N LEU A 162 -7.03 8.09 22.64
CA LEU A 162 -7.18 8.86 21.40
C LEU A 162 -8.05 8.09 20.38
N GLN A 163 -7.82 6.80 20.21
CA GLN A 163 -8.64 5.99 19.30
C GLN A 163 -10.12 5.92 19.76
N LEU A 164 -10.37 5.75 21.06
CA LEU A 164 -11.71 5.74 21.64
C LEU A 164 -12.42 7.10 21.49
N ASP A 165 -11.73 8.20 21.75
CA ASP A 165 -12.27 9.54 21.60
C ASP A 165 -12.62 9.84 20.14
N LEU A 166 -11.75 9.42 19.20
CA LEU A 166 -12.04 9.56 17.78
C LEU A 166 -13.29 8.79 17.39
N LEU A 167 -13.45 7.54 17.87
CA LEU A 167 -14.66 6.77 17.63
C LEU A 167 -15.91 7.49 18.13
N ASN A 168 -15.85 8.12 19.31
CA ASN A 168 -16.98 8.85 19.87
C ASN A 168 -17.34 10.07 19.02
N ILE A 169 -16.33 10.84 18.56
CA ILE A 169 -16.51 11.98 17.64
C ILE A 169 -17.17 11.52 16.34
N LEU A 170 -16.61 10.47 15.71
CA LEU A 170 -17.12 9.93 14.46
C LEU A 170 -18.56 9.45 14.64
N ARG A 171 -18.85 8.63 15.66
CA ARG A 171 -20.21 8.10 15.91
C ARG A 171 -21.23 9.16 16.28
N ALA A 172 -20.82 10.31 16.83
CA ALA A 172 -21.72 11.42 17.09
C ALA A 172 -22.13 12.15 15.79
N SER A 173 -21.23 12.19 14.80
CA SER A 173 -21.41 12.88 13.51
C SER A 173 -22.60 12.34 12.71
N THR A 174 -23.43 13.26 12.20
CA THR A 174 -24.54 12.94 11.27
C THR A 174 -24.02 12.31 9.97
N TYR A 175 -22.88 12.78 9.47
CA TYR A 175 -22.25 12.26 8.25
C TYR A 175 -21.75 10.83 8.40
N TRP A 176 -21.17 10.49 9.55
CA TRP A 176 -20.82 9.10 9.86
C TRP A 176 -22.06 8.20 9.92
N LYS A 177 -23.11 8.64 10.63
CA LYS A 177 -24.37 7.89 10.75
C LYS A 177 -25.04 7.64 9.39
N ARG A 178 -24.94 8.61 8.47
CA ARG A 178 -25.52 8.54 7.12
C ARG A 178 -24.96 7.39 6.28
N SER A 179 -23.64 7.18 6.31
CA SER A 179 -22.97 6.18 5.47
C SER A 179 -22.54 4.92 6.25
N GLY A 180 -22.63 4.95 7.58
CA GLY A 180 -22.00 3.97 8.45
C GLY A 180 -20.47 3.99 8.33
N GLY A 181 -19.88 5.15 8.02
CA GLY A 181 -18.43 5.33 7.85
C GLY A 181 -17.88 4.94 6.48
N ARG A 182 -18.71 4.53 5.51
CA ARG A 182 -18.25 3.98 4.22
C ARG A 182 -17.59 5.01 3.30
N ASP A 183 -18.00 6.26 3.39
CA ASP A 183 -17.44 7.41 2.64
C ASP A 183 -16.31 8.12 3.41
N HIS A 184 -15.87 7.55 4.54
CA HIS A 184 -14.76 8.07 5.33
C HIS A 184 -13.43 7.47 4.87
N VAL A 185 -12.43 8.33 4.75
CA VAL A 185 -11.04 7.99 4.44
C VAL A 185 -10.25 8.10 5.73
N ILE A 186 -9.75 6.97 6.22
CA ILE A 186 -8.99 6.86 7.46
C ILE A 186 -7.58 6.36 7.14
N PRO A 187 -6.56 7.21 7.22
CA PRO A 187 -5.18 6.80 7.09
C PRO A 187 -4.75 5.90 8.26
N LEU A 188 -4.19 4.74 7.96
CA LEU A 188 -3.71 3.73 8.90
C LEU A 188 -2.36 3.16 8.41
N HIS A 189 -1.42 4.05 8.05
CA HIS A 189 -0.24 3.66 7.29
C HIS A 189 0.71 2.73 8.05
N HIS A 190 1.01 3.05 9.32
CA HIS A 190 1.80 2.13 10.15
C HIS A 190 0.99 0.84 10.41
N PRO A 191 1.55 -0.37 10.24
CA PRO A 191 0.80 -1.63 10.38
C PRO A 191 0.10 -1.84 11.73
N ASN A 192 0.59 -1.17 12.78
CA ASN A 192 0.00 -1.16 14.12
C ASN A 192 -0.79 0.12 14.47
N ALA A 193 -0.99 1.04 13.52
CA ALA A 193 -1.77 2.26 13.74
C ALA A 193 -3.25 1.94 14.00
N PHE A 194 -3.87 2.58 15.00
CA PHE A 194 -5.30 2.34 15.32
C PHE A 194 -5.62 0.89 15.77
N LYS A 195 -4.67 0.19 16.40
CA LYS A 195 -4.78 -1.26 16.67
C LYS A 195 -5.94 -1.68 17.58
N HIS A 196 -6.42 -0.83 18.49
CA HIS A 196 -7.39 -1.21 19.52
C HIS A 196 -8.82 -1.25 18.97
N TYR A 197 -9.13 -0.38 18.02
CA TYR A 197 -10.50 -0.14 17.56
C TYR A 197 -10.65 -0.21 16.03
N ARG A 198 -9.66 -0.77 15.32
CA ARG A 198 -9.64 -0.82 13.84
C ARG A 198 -10.85 -1.55 13.23
N ASP A 199 -11.32 -2.58 13.90
CA ASP A 199 -12.52 -3.34 13.54
C ASP A 199 -13.79 -2.49 13.60
N ARG A 200 -13.84 -1.49 14.48
CA ARG A 200 -14.99 -0.59 14.66
C ARG A 200 -15.16 0.45 13.55
N VAL A 201 -14.14 0.61 12.69
CA VAL A 201 -14.14 1.52 11.53
C VAL A 201 -13.89 0.79 10.21
N ASN A 202 -14.06 -0.53 10.18
CA ASN A 202 -13.71 -1.38 9.04
C ASN A 202 -14.50 -1.11 7.74
N SER A 203 -15.62 -0.38 7.83
CA SER A 203 -16.45 0.01 6.69
C SER A 203 -15.82 1.12 5.85
N SER A 204 -14.92 1.90 6.44
CA SER A 204 -14.23 3.03 5.83
C SER A 204 -13.21 2.60 4.77
N ILE A 205 -12.81 3.56 3.94
CA ILE A 205 -11.66 3.48 3.03
C ILE A 205 -10.41 3.64 3.89
N PHE A 206 -9.61 2.59 4.03
CA PHE A 206 -8.32 2.70 4.69
C PHE A 206 -7.22 3.05 3.70
N ILE A 207 -6.29 3.90 4.13
CA ILE A 207 -5.03 4.12 3.42
C ILE A 207 -3.92 3.45 4.22
N VAL A 208 -3.32 2.40 3.67
CA VAL A 208 -2.46 1.45 4.40
C VAL A 208 -1.16 1.20 3.65
N ALA A 209 -0.11 0.80 4.36
CA ALA A 209 1.15 0.43 3.73
C ALA A 209 1.13 -0.98 3.09
N ASP A 210 0.42 -1.90 3.74
CA ASP A 210 0.15 -3.27 3.28
C ASP A 210 -1.01 -3.86 4.09
N PHE A 211 -1.43 -5.08 3.76
CA PHE A 211 -2.50 -5.78 4.49
C PHE A 211 -2.02 -6.74 5.57
N GLY A 212 -0.71 -6.93 5.78
CA GLY A 212 -0.15 -8.02 6.58
C GLY A 212 -0.73 -8.16 8.00
N ARG A 213 -1.00 -7.04 8.68
CA ARG A 213 -1.60 -7.01 10.04
C ARG A 213 -3.13 -6.88 10.06
N ILE A 214 -3.75 -6.72 8.89
CA ILE A 214 -5.17 -6.32 8.73
C ILE A 214 -5.93 -7.12 7.67
N LEU A 215 -5.38 -8.25 7.19
CA LEU A 215 -5.97 -9.12 6.15
C LEU A 215 -7.45 -9.47 6.38
N LYS A 216 -7.89 -9.56 7.65
CA LYS A 216 -9.28 -9.91 7.98
C LYS A 216 -10.29 -8.78 7.70
N ILE A 217 -9.84 -7.54 7.64
CA ILE A 217 -10.71 -6.35 7.54
C ILE A 217 -10.38 -5.47 6.33
N SER A 218 -9.22 -5.66 5.70
CA SER A 218 -8.79 -4.92 4.51
C SER A 218 -9.00 -5.67 3.20
N ARG A 219 -9.28 -4.93 2.13
CA ARG A 219 -9.45 -5.45 0.77
C ARG A 219 -9.22 -4.36 -0.29
N LEU A 220 -8.59 -4.70 -1.42
CA LEU A 220 -8.34 -3.78 -2.54
C LEU A 220 -9.61 -3.12 -3.11
N ALA A 221 -10.76 -3.79 -2.98
CA ALA A 221 -12.04 -3.27 -3.45
C ALA A 221 -12.46 -1.97 -2.74
N LYS A 222 -11.97 -1.70 -1.52
CA LYS A 222 -12.31 -0.49 -0.76
C LYS A 222 -11.09 0.31 -0.30
N ASP A 223 -9.98 -0.36 0.00
CA ASP A 223 -8.79 0.26 0.59
C ASP A 223 -7.80 0.71 -0.48
N VAL A 224 -6.93 1.64 -0.10
CA VAL A 224 -5.83 2.17 -0.90
C VAL A 224 -4.51 1.76 -0.25
N VAL A 225 -3.65 1.10 -1.04
CA VAL A 225 -2.28 0.82 -0.63
C VAL A 225 -1.43 2.04 -1.01
N ALA A 226 -0.79 2.66 -0.02
CA ALA A 226 0.07 3.82 -0.19
C ALA A 226 1.55 3.43 -0.04
N PRO A 227 2.46 4.10 -0.76
CA PRO A 227 3.88 3.87 -0.61
C PRO A 227 4.41 4.43 0.71
N TYR A 228 5.51 3.85 1.20
CA TYR A 228 6.27 4.49 2.27
C TYR A 228 7.03 5.69 1.69
N PRO A 229 7.04 6.84 2.39
CA PRO A 229 8.02 7.89 2.13
C PRO A 229 9.43 7.31 2.21
N HIS A 230 10.20 7.48 1.13
CA HIS A 230 11.58 7.00 1.05
C HIS A 230 12.49 7.75 2.04
N MET A 231 13.51 7.03 2.52
CA MET A 231 14.49 7.47 3.51
C MET A 231 15.82 7.91 2.89
N VAL A 232 16.00 7.66 1.60
CA VAL A 232 17.13 8.10 0.78
C VAL A 232 16.72 9.26 -0.13
N ASP A 233 17.68 10.02 -0.64
CA ASP A 233 17.39 11.06 -1.63
C ASP A 233 17.16 10.42 -3.01
N SER A 234 16.31 11.06 -3.82
CA SER A 234 16.06 10.62 -5.20
C SER A 234 17.32 10.74 -6.05
N TYR A 235 17.58 9.72 -6.86
CA TYR A 235 18.79 9.66 -7.66
C TYR A 235 18.64 10.48 -8.94
N MET A 236 19.27 11.66 -8.96
CA MET A 236 19.21 12.60 -10.08
C MET A 236 20.38 12.47 -11.09
N ASN A 237 21.47 11.79 -10.72
CA ASN A 237 22.66 11.66 -11.57
C ASN A 237 22.62 10.37 -12.39
N ASP A 238 21.52 10.15 -13.11
CA ASP A 238 21.14 8.86 -13.68
C ASP A 238 21.24 8.83 -15.21
N GLU A 239 22.28 9.46 -15.75
CA GLU A 239 22.61 9.46 -17.18
C GLU A 239 23.99 8.85 -17.48
N PRO A 240 24.33 7.65 -16.96
CA PRO A 240 25.54 6.96 -17.42
C PRO A 240 25.39 6.57 -18.90
N GLU A 241 26.48 6.62 -19.65
CA GLU A 241 26.53 6.16 -21.05
C GLU A 241 26.02 4.72 -21.20
N ASP A 242 26.29 3.89 -20.19
CA ASP A 242 25.80 2.52 -20.09
C ASP A 242 25.39 2.16 -18.65
N ALA A 243 24.10 2.37 -18.33
CA ALA A 243 23.57 2.11 -17.00
C ALA A 243 23.68 0.64 -16.56
N PHE A 244 23.75 -0.31 -17.49
CA PHE A 244 23.85 -1.72 -17.15
C PHE A 244 25.30 -2.10 -16.78
N GLU A 245 26.28 -1.67 -17.58
CA GLU A 245 27.69 -2.00 -17.32
C GLU A 245 28.27 -1.19 -16.16
N SER A 246 27.76 0.02 -15.90
CA SER A 246 28.20 0.83 -14.75
C SER A 246 27.81 0.25 -13.38
N ARG A 247 26.97 -0.79 -13.35
CA ARG A 247 26.45 -1.44 -12.14
C ARG A 247 27.08 -2.80 -11.94
N GLU A 248 28.16 -2.83 -11.17
CA GLU A 248 28.98 -4.03 -10.97
C GLU A 248 28.31 -5.07 -10.07
N THR A 249 27.47 -4.65 -9.13
CA THR A 249 26.77 -5.57 -8.22
C THR A 249 25.53 -6.13 -8.89
N LEU A 250 25.39 -7.46 -8.95
CA LEU A 250 24.20 -8.10 -9.50
C LEU A 250 22.99 -7.86 -8.59
N LEU A 251 23.09 -8.25 -7.32
CA LEU A 251 21.97 -8.23 -6.37
C LEU A 251 22.41 -7.62 -5.03
N PHE A 252 21.66 -6.62 -4.57
CA PHE A 252 21.92 -5.95 -3.29
C PHE A 252 20.76 -6.11 -2.30
N PHE A 253 21.11 -6.39 -1.05
CA PHE A 253 20.23 -6.30 0.11
C PHE A 253 20.97 -5.66 1.28
N ARG A 254 20.32 -4.72 1.95
CA ARG A 254 20.71 -4.26 3.28
C ARG A 254 19.50 -4.09 4.19
N GLY A 255 19.55 -4.65 5.39
CA GLY A 255 18.54 -4.40 6.42
C GLY A 255 18.52 -5.43 7.52
N GLY A 256 17.75 -5.16 8.59
CA GLY A 256 17.67 -6.08 9.73
C GLY A 256 17.16 -7.47 9.31
N THR A 257 17.99 -8.48 9.56
CA THR A 257 17.80 -9.88 9.18
C THR A 257 17.07 -10.67 10.26
N LYS A 258 17.32 -10.34 11.53
CA LYS A 258 16.63 -10.94 12.69
C LYS A 258 15.24 -10.31 12.86
N ARG A 259 14.24 -10.92 12.21
CA ARG A 259 12.84 -10.47 12.19
C ARG A 259 11.89 -11.58 12.63
N LYS A 260 10.63 -11.23 12.88
CA LYS A 260 9.54 -12.14 13.25
C LYS A 260 8.68 -12.41 12.02
N ASP A 261 7.67 -13.28 12.18
CA ASP A 261 6.63 -13.52 11.17
C ASP A 261 7.19 -13.85 9.77
N GLU A 262 6.78 -13.12 8.73
CA GLU A 262 7.26 -13.31 7.35
C GLU A 262 8.75 -12.96 7.18
N GLY A 263 9.31 -12.16 8.09
CA GLY A 263 10.69 -11.68 8.05
C GLY A 263 11.74 -12.75 8.33
N LYS A 264 11.33 -13.94 8.75
CA LYS A 264 12.21 -15.11 8.93
C LYS A 264 12.91 -15.52 7.63
N ILE A 265 12.29 -15.24 6.48
CA ILE A 265 12.88 -15.49 5.16
C ILE A 265 14.22 -14.78 4.99
N ARG A 266 14.42 -13.61 5.63
CA ARG A 266 15.67 -12.84 5.54
C ARG A 266 16.86 -13.57 6.13
N VAL A 267 16.65 -14.39 7.17
CA VAL A 267 17.73 -15.21 7.74
C VAL A 267 18.06 -16.37 6.80
N GLN A 268 17.06 -16.96 6.16
CA GLN A 268 17.24 -18.07 5.23
C GLN A 268 17.92 -17.61 3.93
N LEU A 269 17.49 -16.47 3.37
CA LEU A 269 18.11 -15.86 2.19
C LEU A 269 19.56 -15.44 2.47
N HIS A 270 19.85 -14.91 3.66
CA HIS A 270 21.23 -14.63 4.04
C HIS A 270 22.11 -15.88 3.93
N LYS A 271 21.65 -17.04 4.45
CA LYS A 271 22.39 -18.30 4.36
C LYS A 271 22.60 -18.78 2.93
N ILE A 272 21.60 -18.60 2.06
CA ILE A 272 21.63 -19.07 0.66
C ILE A 272 22.51 -18.17 -0.21
N LEU A 273 22.47 -16.86 0.01
CA LEU A 273 23.15 -15.88 -0.82
C LEU A 273 24.58 -15.59 -0.35
N ASN A 274 24.91 -15.91 0.91
CA ASN A 274 26.25 -15.69 1.45
C ASN A 274 27.34 -16.39 0.63
N GLY A 275 28.42 -15.67 0.32
CA GLY A 275 29.54 -16.18 -0.48
C GLY A 275 29.28 -16.24 -1.99
N THR A 276 28.10 -15.81 -2.47
CA THR A 276 27.85 -15.68 -3.90
C THR A 276 28.60 -14.45 -4.43
N ASN A 277 29.48 -14.64 -5.43
CA ASN A 277 30.13 -13.52 -6.12
C ASN A 277 29.07 -12.56 -6.66
N ASP A 278 29.38 -11.26 -6.78
CA ASP A 278 28.48 -10.20 -7.27
C ASP A 278 27.15 -9.97 -6.49
N VAL A 279 26.99 -10.61 -5.32
CA VAL A 279 25.83 -10.41 -4.43
C VAL A 279 26.26 -9.81 -3.10
N ILE A 280 25.63 -8.70 -2.71
CA ILE A 280 25.84 -8.05 -1.42
C ILE A 280 24.60 -8.26 -0.55
N TYR A 281 24.77 -8.93 0.59
CA TYR A 281 23.70 -9.16 1.55
C TYR A 281 24.17 -8.78 2.96
N GLU A 282 23.76 -7.61 3.43
CA GLU A 282 24.27 -7.00 4.66
C GLU A 282 23.17 -6.76 5.70
N GLU A 283 23.56 -6.85 6.98
CA GLU A 283 22.72 -6.34 8.06
C GLU A 283 22.82 -4.81 8.13
N GLY A 284 21.67 -4.14 8.26
CA GLY A 284 21.58 -2.68 8.30
C GLY A 284 20.80 -2.19 9.52
N HIS A 285 21.23 -1.05 10.07
CA HIS A 285 20.59 -0.35 11.19
C HIS A 285 20.04 1.01 10.72
N ALA A 286 19.14 1.60 11.50
CA ALA A 286 18.53 2.89 11.17
C ALA A 286 19.48 4.04 11.57
N SER A 287 20.27 4.54 10.62
CA SER A 287 21.08 5.76 10.77
C SER A 287 21.19 6.49 9.45
N LYS A 288 21.48 7.80 9.48
CA LYS A 288 21.63 8.62 8.27
C LYS A 288 22.77 8.09 7.39
N GLU A 289 23.86 7.69 8.02
CA GLU A 289 25.04 7.10 7.38
C GLU A 289 24.67 5.77 6.71
N SER A 290 23.83 4.95 7.38
CA SER A 290 23.35 3.70 6.80
C SER A 290 22.43 3.92 5.61
N PHE A 291 21.56 4.95 5.63
CA PHE A 291 20.71 5.29 4.49
C PHE A 291 21.53 5.77 3.29
N LYS A 292 22.49 6.69 3.50
CA LYS A 292 23.38 7.15 2.43
C LYS A 292 24.17 5.99 1.81
N ALA A 293 24.80 5.16 2.64
CA ALA A 293 25.52 4.00 2.15
C ALA A 293 24.60 2.97 1.46
N SER A 294 23.33 2.87 1.87
CA SER A 294 22.35 2.03 1.16
C SER A 294 22.01 2.61 -0.21
N ALA A 295 21.81 3.92 -0.32
CA ALA A 295 21.53 4.60 -1.59
C ALA A 295 22.68 4.39 -2.58
N GLU A 296 23.93 4.61 -2.16
CA GLU A 296 25.13 4.39 -3.00
C GLU A 296 25.23 2.94 -3.51
N ARG A 297 24.91 1.96 -2.64
CA ARG A 297 24.87 0.55 -3.03
C ARG A 297 23.73 0.22 -3.98
N MET A 298 22.54 0.79 -3.77
CA MET A 298 21.42 0.65 -4.71
C MET A 298 21.76 1.25 -6.09
N GLN A 299 22.42 2.41 -6.12
CA GLN A 299 22.83 3.10 -7.34
C GLN A 299 23.95 2.38 -8.11
N SER A 300 24.70 1.47 -7.48
CA SER A 300 25.74 0.64 -8.10
C SER A 300 25.31 -0.81 -8.36
N SER A 301 24.04 -1.14 -8.06
CA SER A 301 23.50 -2.50 -8.22
C SER A 301 22.49 -2.60 -9.35
N LYS A 302 22.50 -3.72 -10.07
CA LYS A 302 21.52 -4.04 -11.12
C LYS A 302 20.15 -4.35 -10.52
N PHE A 303 20.13 -5.11 -9.43
CA PHE A 303 18.91 -5.54 -8.76
C PHE A 303 18.94 -5.28 -7.25
N CYS A 304 17.79 -4.94 -6.68
CA CYS A 304 17.63 -4.71 -5.24
C CYS A 304 16.61 -5.68 -4.65
N LEU A 305 17.06 -6.51 -3.71
CA LEU A 305 16.25 -7.56 -3.11
C LEU A 305 15.28 -6.97 -2.07
N HIS A 306 13.99 -7.29 -2.22
CA HIS A 306 12.90 -6.91 -1.32
C HIS A 306 12.18 -8.14 -0.77
N PRO A 307 12.80 -8.85 0.19
CA PRO A 307 12.12 -9.91 0.91
C PRO A 307 11.18 -9.32 1.96
N ALA A 308 10.02 -9.97 2.10
CA ALA A 308 9.04 -9.68 3.14
C ALA A 308 9.72 -9.52 4.52
N GLY A 309 9.20 -8.57 5.31
CA GLY A 309 9.64 -8.31 6.68
C GLY A 309 8.63 -8.84 7.69
N ASP A 310 8.49 -8.16 8.82
CA ASP A 310 7.40 -8.46 9.77
C ASP A 310 6.00 -8.20 9.14
N THR A 311 5.96 -7.52 8.00
CA THR A 311 4.83 -7.34 7.09
C THR A 311 5.29 -7.52 5.63
N PRO A 312 4.38 -7.75 4.66
CA PRO A 312 4.72 -8.00 3.27
C PRO A 312 5.52 -6.88 2.59
N SER A 313 5.22 -5.61 2.89
CA SER A 313 5.88 -4.44 2.31
C SER A 313 6.92 -3.82 3.24
N SER A 314 7.82 -3.00 2.69
CA SER A 314 8.75 -2.20 3.49
C SER A 314 9.26 -0.97 2.74
N CYS A 315 9.61 0.08 3.49
CA CYS A 315 10.21 1.31 2.97
C CYS A 315 11.36 1.09 1.97
N ARG A 316 12.15 0.02 2.16
CA ARG A 316 13.28 -0.30 1.29
C ARG A 316 12.88 -0.38 -0.18
N LEU A 317 11.68 -0.90 -0.48
CA LEU A 317 11.20 -1.04 -1.87
C LEU A 317 11.18 0.33 -2.55
N PHE A 318 10.70 1.33 -1.84
CA PHE A 318 10.59 2.70 -2.33
C PHE A 318 11.95 3.38 -2.36
N ASP A 319 12.86 3.09 -1.42
CA ASP A 319 14.27 3.52 -1.50
C ASP A 319 14.95 3.00 -2.77
N ALA A 320 14.71 1.73 -3.15
CA ALA A 320 15.27 1.15 -4.38
C ALA A 320 14.66 1.75 -5.65
N ILE A 321 13.35 2.04 -5.63
CA ILE A 321 12.65 2.70 -6.74
C ILE A 321 13.27 4.08 -7.01
N VAL A 322 13.40 4.93 -6.00
CA VAL A 322 13.98 6.28 -6.19
C VAL A 322 15.50 6.28 -6.40
N SER A 323 16.17 5.15 -6.12
CA SER A 323 17.59 4.92 -6.46
C SER A 323 17.80 4.29 -7.84
N HIS A 324 16.72 4.10 -8.61
CA HIS A 324 16.70 3.44 -9.91
C HIS A 324 17.39 2.06 -9.90
N CYS A 325 17.14 1.26 -8.86
CA CYS A 325 17.60 -0.12 -8.75
C CYS A 325 16.42 -1.07 -8.97
N VAL A 326 16.49 -1.95 -9.99
CA VAL A 326 15.37 -2.82 -10.39
C VAL A 326 14.96 -3.72 -9.21
N PRO A 327 13.73 -3.59 -8.66
CA PRO A 327 13.32 -4.37 -7.51
C PRO A 327 13.18 -5.86 -7.81
N VAL A 328 13.68 -6.70 -6.91
CA VAL A 328 13.45 -8.15 -6.85
C VAL A 328 12.60 -8.44 -5.62
N ILE A 329 11.30 -8.50 -5.80
CA ILE A 329 10.31 -8.63 -4.74
C ILE A 329 10.13 -10.11 -4.39
N VAL A 330 10.35 -10.46 -3.13
CA VAL A 330 10.15 -11.80 -2.59
C VAL A 330 9.03 -11.77 -1.55
N SER A 331 7.81 -12.06 -1.99
CA SER A 331 6.62 -12.09 -1.15
C SER A 331 5.47 -12.82 -1.84
N ASP A 332 4.70 -13.58 -1.06
CA ASP A 332 3.50 -14.30 -1.54
C ASP A 332 2.20 -13.50 -1.33
N LYS A 333 2.27 -12.34 -0.64
CA LYS A 333 1.10 -11.61 -0.12
C LYS A 333 1.24 -10.10 -0.20
N ILE A 334 2.24 -9.60 -0.91
CA ILE A 334 2.40 -8.16 -1.06
C ILE A 334 1.29 -7.63 -1.96
N GLU A 335 0.68 -6.54 -1.50
CA GLU A 335 -0.17 -5.68 -2.31
C GLU A 335 0.65 -4.41 -2.55
N LEU A 336 0.73 -3.93 -3.78
CA LEU A 336 1.60 -2.82 -4.13
C LEU A 336 0.79 -1.53 -4.35
N PRO A 337 1.37 -0.35 -4.07
CA PRO A 337 0.72 0.90 -4.39
C PRO A 337 0.47 1.03 -5.90
N PHE A 338 -0.72 1.49 -6.27
CA PHE A 338 -1.04 1.91 -7.63
C PHE A 338 -1.03 0.81 -8.72
N GLU A 339 -1.18 -0.48 -8.35
CA GLU A 339 -1.15 -1.61 -9.31
C GLU A 339 -2.21 -1.56 -10.43
N ASN A 340 -3.27 -0.80 -10.25
CA ASN A 340 -4.27 -0.58 -11.30
C ASN A 340 -3.88 0.52 -12.31
N GLU A 341 -2.83 1.29 -12.02
CA GLU A 341 -2.26 2.31 -12.92
C GLU A 341 -0.86 1.93 -13.40
N MET A 342 -0.15 1.03 -12.69
CA MET A 342 1.21 0.60 -13.00
C MET A 342 1.34 -0.92 -12.96
N ASP A 343 1.81 -1.50 -14.06
CA ASP A 343 2.22 -2.90 -14.09
C ASP A 343 3.65 -3.04 -13.55
N TYR A 344 3.78 -3.53 -12.31
CA TYR A 344 5.08 -3.75 -11.69
C TYR A 344 5.96 -4.77 -12.43
N SER A 345 5.38 -5.66 -13.25
CA SER A 345 6.17 -6.62 -14.04
C SER A 345 7.00 -5.93 -15.14
N GLU A 346 6.68 -4.69 -15.49
CA GLU A 346 7.46 -3.88 -16.45
C GLU A 346 8.78 -3.36 -15.86
N PHE A 347 8.91 -3.29 -14.53
CA PHE A 347 10.08 -2.69 -13.87
C PHE A 347 10.56 -3.43 -12.61
N SER A 348 9.96 -4.57 -12.27
CA SER A 348 10.31 -5.39 -11.10
C SER A 348 10.28 -6.88 -11.46
N ILE A 349 10.93 -7.70 -10.63
CA ILE A 349 10.96 -9.16 -10.74
C ILE A 349 10.37 -9.75 -9.47
N PHE A 350 9.54 -10.78 -9.61
CA PHE A 350 8.86 -11.42 -8.50
C PHE A 350 9.33 -12.85 -8.30
N PHE A 351 9.49 -13.23 -7.04
CA PHE A 351 9.66 -14.62 -6.62
C PHE A 351 8.73 -14.91 -5.44
N SER A 352 8.09 -16.08 -5.45
CA SER A 352 7.49 -16.61 -4.22
C SER A 352 8.58 -16.87 -3.17
N ALA A 353 8.20 -16.93 -1.89
CA ALA A 353 9.14 -17.31 -0.84
C ALA A 353 9.78 -18.69 -1.14
N ASN A 354 9.00 -19.62 -1.65
CA ASN A 354 9.46 -20.97 -1.98
C ASN A 354 10.46 -20.99 -3.14
N GLU A 355 10.26 -20.20 -4.19
CA GLU A 355 11.22 -20.07 -5.29
C GLU A 355 12.53 -19.43 -4.83
N ALA A 356 12.42 -18.34 -4.08
CA ALA A 356 13.55 -17.59 -3.57
C ALA A 356 14.47 -18.41 -2.64
N LEU A 357 13.90 -19.40 -1.94
CA LEU A 357 14.62 -20.28 -1.03
C LEU A 357 15.23 -21.51 -1.72
N LYS A 358 15.02 -21.72 -3.02
CA LYS A 358 15.73 -22.77 -3.78
C LYS A 358 17.18 -22.31 -4.01
N PRO A 359 18.20 -23.01 -3.48
CA PRO A 359 19.59 -22.58 -3.59
C PRO A 359 20.00 -22.34 -5.05
N GLY A 360 20.60 -21.18 -5.33
CA GLY A 360 21.08 -20.79 -6.65
C GLY A 360 20.00 -20.38 -7.68
N TYR A 361 18.72 -20.74 -7.47
CA TYR A 361 17.66 -20.49 -8.46
C TYR A 361 17.49 -19.01 -8.78
N MET A 362 17.23 -18.17 -7.76
CA MET A 362 17.01 -16.73 -7.96
C MET A 362 18.19 -16.06 -8.69
N VAL A 363 19.42 -16.28 -8.22
CA VAL A 363 20.63 -15.71 -8.83
C VAL A 363 20.78 -16.18 -10.28
N SER A 364 20.50 -17.46 -10.56
CA SER A 364 20.55 -17.99 -11.93
C SER A 364 19.51 -17.33 -12.85
N GLU A 365 18.31 -17.06 -12.37
CA GLU A 365 17.27 -16.37 -13.13
C GLU A 365 17.64 -14.90 -13.39
N LEU A 366 18.17 -14.20 -12.39
CA LEU A 366 18.64 -12.82 -12.56
C LEU A 366 19.76 -12.71 -13.60
N ARG A 367 20.70 -13.67 -13.63
CA ARG A 367 21.81 -13.70 -14.61
C ARG A 367 21.34 -14.00 -16.03
N LYS A 368 20.18 -14.63 -16.22
CA LYS A 368 19.59 -14.87 -17.55
C LYS A 368 18.95 -13.63 -18.16
N ILE A 369 18.76 -12.57 -17.38
CA ILE A 369 18.15 -11.34 -17.88
C ILE A 369 19.15 -10.61 -18.76
N SER A 370 18.83 -10.55 -20.05
CA SER A 370 19.58 -9.78 -21.05
C SER A 370 19.66 -8.31 -20.67
N LYS A 371 20.74 -7.65 -21.06
CA LYS A 371 20.94 -6.20 -20.91
C LYS A 371 19.77 -5.38 -21.45
N GLU A 372 19.25 -5.74 -22.61
CA GLU A 372 18.13 -5.04 -23.27
C GLU A 372 16.87 -5.07 -22.40
N LYS A 373 16.56 -6.25 -21.83
CA LYS A 373 15.43 -6.40 -20.91
C LYS A 373 15.65 -5.60 -19.62
N TRP A 374 16.86 -5.63 -19.06
CA TRP A 374 17.19 -4.84 -17.87
C TRP A 374 17.06 -3.34 -18.11
N MET A 375 17.61 -2.85 -19.22
CA MET A 375 17.53 -1.42 -19.60
C MET A 375 16.09 -0.95 -19.76
N LYS A 376 15.19 -1.79 -20.30
CA LYS A 376 13.75 -1.47 -20.37
C LYS A 376 13.14 -1.32 -18.98
N MET A 377 13.43 -2.25 -18.06
CA MET A 377 12.95 -2.16 -16.68
C MET A 377 13.49 -0.91 -15.98
N TRP A 378 14.77 -0.62 -16.15
CA TRP A 378 15.44 0.54 -15.55
C TRP A 378 14.90 1.88 -16.08
N LEU A 379 14.70 2.02 -17.39
CA LEU A 379 14.10 3.22 -18.00
C LEU A 379 12.65 3.42 -17.53
N LYS A 380 11.87 2.33 -17.44
CA LYS A 380 10.52 2.38 -16.88
C LYS A 380 10.55 2.86 -15.42
N LEU A 381 11.45 2.30 -14.61
CA LEU A 381 11.63 2.67 -13.21
C LEU A 381 11.99 4.15 -13.04
N LYS A 382 12.89 4.68 -13.88
CA LYS A 382 13.22 6.11 -13.94
C LYS A 382 12.00 6.97 -14.26
N SER A 383 11.17 6.55 -15.22
CA SER A 383 9.98 7.33 -15.62
C SER A 383 8.89 7.39 -14.55
N ILE A 384 8.84 6.43 -13.62
CA ILE A 384 7.77 6.30 -12.62
C ILE A 384 8.20 6.65 -11.19
N SER A 385 9.49 6.87 -10.92
CA SER A 385 10.00 7.10 -9.56
C SER A 385 9.35 8.30 -8.86
N HIS A 386 9.04 9.37 -9.60
CA HIS A 386 8.32 10.55 -9.11
C HIS A 386 6.95 10.22 -8.47
N HIS A 387 6.29 9.13 -8.87
CA HIS A 387 5.02 8.69 -8.27
C HIS A 387 5.14 8.20 -6.82
N PHE A 388 6.37 8.02 -6.34
CA PHE A 388 6.67 7.55 -4.98
C PHE A 388 7.27 8.66 -4.10
N GLU A 389 7.36 9.88 -4.63
CA GLU A 389 7.81 11.06 -3.90
C GLU A 389 6.64 11.77 -3.21
N PHE A 390 6.87 12.24 -1.98
CA PHE A 390 5.89 13.03 -1.24
C PHE A 390 6.33 14.49 -1.26
N ASN A 391 5.62 15.31 -2.03
CA ASN A 391 5.93 16.73 -2.16
C ASN A 391 4.92 17.60 -1.39
N TYR A 392 5.40 18.77 -0.95
CA TYR A 392 4.55 19.85 -0.47
C TYR A 392 5.05 21.18 -1.06
N PRO A 393 4.23 21.89 -1.84
CA PRO A 393 2.90 21.49 -2.33
C PRO A 393 2.94 20.24 -3.24
N PRO A 394 1.83 19.47 -3.36
CA PRO A 394 1.81 18.27 -4.20
C PRO A 394 2.06 18.59 -5.67
N THR A 395 2.85 17.77 -6.35
CA THR A 395 3.17 17.92 -7.78
C THR A 395 2.44 16.88 -8.63
N GLU A 396 2.21 17.17 -9.91
CA GLU A 396 1.47 16.25 -10.78
C GLU A 396 2.09 14.84 -10.77
N GLY A 397 1.26 13.84 -10.46
CA GLY A 397 1.70 12.46 -10.40
C GLY A 397 2.42 12.06 -9.12
N ASP A 398 2.73 12.94 -8.18
CA ASP A 398 3.39 12.54 -6.93
C ASP A 398 2.56 11.57 -6.08
N ALA A 399 3.18 11.00 -5.03
CA ALA A 399 2.53 10.00 -4.18
C ALA A 399 1.22 10.50 -3.56
N VAL A 400 1.14 11.79 -3.20
CA VAL A 400 -0.06 12.41 -2.62
C VAL A 400 -1.19 12.43 -3.64
N ASN A 401 -0.92 12.91 -4.86
CA ASN A 401 -1.89 12.94 -5.95
C ASN A 401 -2.31 11.53 -6.37
N MET A 402 -1.39 10.58 -6.42
CA MET A 402 -1.69 9.18 -6.70
C MET A 402 -2.61 8.58 -5.63
N ILE A 403 -2.35 8.82 -4.35
CA ILE A 403 -3.23 8.35 -3.26
C ILE A 403 -4.64 8.94 -3.39
N TRP A 404 -4.78 10.26 -3.64
CA TRP A 404 -6.09 10.88 -3.82
C TRP A 404 -6.82 10.37 -5.06
N ARG A 405 -6.09 10.08 -6.15
CA ARG A 405 -6.65 9.48 -7.35
C ARG A 405 -7.19 8.08 -7.07
N GLN A 406 -6.47 7.27 -6.31
CA GLN A 406 -6.93 5.95 -5.87
C GLN A 406 -8.19 6.04 -5.00
N VAL A 407 -8.24 6.98 -4.05
CA VAL A 407 -9.44 7.25 -3.25
C VAL A 407 -10.62 7.60 -4.16
N LYS A 408 -10.42 8.51 -5.12
CA LYS A 408 -11.44 8.91 -6.10
C LYS A 408 -12.01 7.72 -6.87
N GLN A 409 -11.18 6.76 -7.26
CA GLN A 409 -11.61 5.54 -7.94
C GLN A 409 -12.47 4.62 -7.06
N LYS A 410 -12.37 4.69 -5.72
CA LYS A 410 -13.23 3.92 -4.80
C LYS A 410 -14.63 4.52 -4.63
N VAL A 411 -14.79 5.82 -4.89
CA VAL A 411 -16.04 6.58 -4.62
C VAL A 411 -17.29 5.97 -5.27
N PRO A 412 -17.31 5.56 -6.56
CA PRO A 412 -18.52 4.99 -7.16
C PRO A 412 -19.01 3.73 -6.43
N SER A 413 -18.10 2.82 -6.08
CA SER A 413 -18.41 1.59 -5.34
C SER A 413 -18.90 1.88 -3.93
N VAL A 414 -18.33 2.90 -3.28
CA VAL A 414 -18.76 3.38 -1.96
C VAL A 414 -20.17 3.96 -2.02
N LYS A 415 -20.45 4.86 -2.98
CA LYS A 415 -21.79 5.44 -3.17
C LYS A 415 -22.84 4.36 -3.43
N LEU A 416 -22.51 3.38 -4.28
CA LEU A 416 -23.36 2.20 -4.49
C LEU A 416 -23.62 1.43 -3.19
N ALA A 417 -22.57 1.16 -2.39
CA ALA A 417 -22.71 0.46 -1.12
C ALA A 417 -23.61 1.21 -0.13
N VAL A 418 -23.45 2.54 -0.04
CA VAL A 418 -24.27 3.42 0.81
C VAL A 418 -25.72 3.38 0.38
N HIS A 419 -26.03 3.66 -0.90
CA HIS A 419 -27.40 3.63 -1.43
C HIS A 419 -28.08 2.27 -1.18
N ARG A 420 -27.34 1.17 -1.32
CA ARG A 420 -27.88 -0.17 -1.07
C ARG A 420 -28.15 -0.41 0.42
N SER A 421 -27.34 0.13 1.32
CA SER A 421 -27.56 -0.03 2.77
C SER A 421 -28.69 0.83 3.32
N THR A 422 -29.00 1.96 2.68
CA THR A 422 -30.02 2.91 3.18
C THR A 422 -31.41 2.69 2.57
N ARG A 423 -31.53 1.86 1.52
CA ARG A 423 -32.81 1.66 0.81
C ARG A 423 -33.90 0.96 1.64
N LEU A 424 -33.53 0.13 2.61
CA LEU A 424 -34.49 -0.64 3.42
C LEU A 424 -34.45 -0.21 4.89
N LYS A 425 -35.62 -0.08 5.50
CA LYS A 425 -35.76 0.08 6.97
C LYS A 425 -35.34 -1.18 7.74
N ILE A 426 -35.51 -2.35 7.12
CA ILE A 426 -35.10 -3.66 7.66
C ILE A 426 -34.01 -4.21 6.72
N PRO A 427 -32.80 -4.51 7.21
CA PRO A 427 -31.72 -5.03 6.36
C PRO A 427 -32.08 -6.34 5.63
N ASP A 428 -31.55 -6.50 4.41
CA ASP A 428 -31.72 -7.71 3.60
C ASP A 428 -31.34 -8.98 4.39
N TRP A 429 -32.24 -9.96 4.50
CA TRP A 429 -32.06 -11.17 5.32
C TRP A 429 -30.94 -12.10 4.84
N TRP A 430 -30.51 -11.99 3.59
CA TRP A 430 -29.44 -12.80 2.98
C TRP A 430 -28.02 -12.20 3.08
N ARG A 431 -27.85 -11.09 3.82
CA ARG A 431 -26.53 -10.46 4.05
C ARG A 431 -25.85 -10.91 5.36
N ARG A 432 -26.29 -12.01 5.98
CA ARG A 432 -25.68 -12.54 7.21
C ARG A 432 -24.39 -13.27 6.96
#